data_AF-A0A9W9LEV6-F1
#
_entry.id   AF-A0A9W9LEV6-F1
#
_cell.length_a   1.000
_cell.length_b   1.000
_cell.length_c   1.000
_cell.angle_alpha   90.00
_cell.angle_beta   90.00
_cell.angle_gamma   90.00
#
_symmetry.space_group_name_H-M   'P 1'
#
loop_
_entity.id
_entity.type
_entity.pdbx_description
1 polymer ?
#
loop_
_entity_poly.entity_id
_entity_poly.type
_entity_poly.pdbx_seq_one_letter_code
_entity_poly.pdbx_strand_id
1 'polypeptide(L)'
;MFKKNKNSKSTTKEKPLPDPGYRWGITPSKPYDPDAKPGPDHPVHKIPAEKQEKMRAKGVNPVLKAEMDEAAKGEGASGAK
;
A
#
# COMPACT_ATOMS: atom_id res chain seq x y z
N MET A 1 43.48 53.43 -8.47
CA MET A 1 42.69 52.31 -9.02
C MET A 1 43.28 51.00 -8.51
N PHE A 2 42.61 50.29 -7.60
CA PHE A 2 43.07 48.99 -7.09
C PHE A 2 41.95 47.95 -7.17
N LYS A 3 42.27 46.81 -7.78
CA LYS A 3 41.36 45.72 -8.16
C LYS A 3 40.85 44.98 -6.91
N LYS A 4 39.53 44.74 -6.84
CA LYS A 4 38.89 43.89 -5.83
C LYS A 4 39.20 42.41 -6.13
N ASN A 5 39.88 41.72 -5.21
CA ASN A 5 40.05 40.27 -5.27
C ASN A 5 38.76 39.55 -4.86
N LYS A 6 38.33 38.60 -5.69
CA LYS A 6 37.19 37.70 -5.47
C LYS A 6 37.70 36.31 -5.06
N ASN A 7 37.72 36.01 -3.77
CA ASN A 7 37.87 34.63 -3.24
C ASN A 7 36.84 34.49 -2.11
N SER A 8 36.08 33.42 -1.90
CA SER A 8 35.79 32.19 -2.63
C SER A 8 34.55 31.63 -1.91
N LYS A 9 33.37 31.62 -2.55
CA LYS A 9 32.18 31.01 -1.96
C LYS A 9 32.31 29.49 -2.08
N SER A 10 32.74 28.81 -1.01
CA SER A 10 32.64 27.36 -0.89
C SER A 10 31.17 26.99 -0.82
N THR A 11 30.61 26.51 -1.94
CA THR A 11 29.25 25.98 -1.99
C THR A 11 29.29 24.52 -1.54
N THR A 12 29.26 24.32 -0.22
CA THR A 12 28.84 23.03 0.33
C THR A 12 27.41 22.82 -0.16
N LYS A 13 27.21 21.89 -1.10
CA LYS A 13 25.88 21.46 -1.52
C LYS A 13 25.24 20.70 -0.36
N GLU A 14 24.72 21.43 0.60
CA GLU A 14 23.81 20.89 1.60
C GLU A 14 22.59 20.36 0.85
N LYS A 15 22.41 19.04 0.87
CA LYS A 15 21.14 18.45 0.44
C LYS A 15 20.08 19.03 1.38
N PRO A 16 19.00 19.64 0.86
CA PRO A 16 17.94 20.12 1.73
C PRO A 16 17.43 18.95 2.56
N LEU A 17 17.22 19.20 3.86
CA LEU A 17 16.57 18.24 4.75
C LEU A 17 15.26 17.76 4.10
N PRO A 18 14.95 16.45 4.13
CA PRO A 18 13.71 15.95 3.55
C PRO A 18 12.53 16.70 4.19
N ASP A 19 11.67 17.27 3.34
CA ASP A 19 10.51 18.02 3.79
C ASP A 19 9.63 17.11 4.68
N PRO A 20 9.31 17.52 5.93
CA PRO A 20 8.53 16.73 6.85
C PRO A 20 7.13 16.35 6.30
N GLY A 21 6.63 17.04 5.27
CA GLY A 21 5.41 16.68 4.53
C GLY A 21 5.51 15.38 3.72
N TYR A 22 6.72 14.92 3.38
CA TYR A 22 6.94 13.69 2.61
C TYR A 22 6.85 12.40 3.44
N ARG A 23 6.61 12.48 4.75
CA ARG A 23 6.41 11.29 5.60
C ARG A 23 5.12 10.53 5.27
N TRP A 24 4.24 11.13 4.47
CA TRP A 24 3.00 10.55 3.94
C TRP A 24 3.09 10.26 2.43
N GLY A 25 4.25 10.48 1.80
CA GLY A 25 4.46 10.52 0.35
C GLY A 25 4.84 9.19 -0.29
N ILE A 26 4.47 8.05 0.28
CA ILE A 26 4.56 6.77 -0.45
C ILE A 26 3.32 6.67 -1.33
N THR A 27 3.29 7.44 -2.41
CA THR A 27 2.33 7.17 -3.49
C THR A 27 2.66 5.77 -4.03
N PRO A 28 1.72 4.82 -3.99
CA PRO A 28 1.94 3.51 -4.58
C PRO A 28 2.40 3.70 -6.02
N SER A 29 3.54 3.08 -6.39
CA SER A 29 4.08 3.19 -7.75
C SER A 29 3.10 2.66 -8.81
N LYS A 30 2.10 1.89 -8.40
CA LYS A 30 1.09 1.29 -9.24
C LYS A 30 -0.28 1.84 -8.84
N PRO A 31 -1.10 2.32 -9.80
CA PRO A 31 -2.46 2.71 -9.51
C PRO A 31 -3.23 1.51 -8.96
N TYR A 32 -4.02 1.74 -7.93
CA TYR A 32 -4.98 0.74 -7.44
C TYR A 32 -6.04 0.53 -8.52
N ASP A 33 -6.22 -0.71 -8.94
CA ASP A 33 -7.26 -1.11 -9.89
C ASP A 33 -8.37 -1.85 -9.11
N PRO A 34 -9.55 -1.23 -8.94
CA PRO A 34 -10.66 -1.85 -8.21
C PRO A 34 -11.26 -3.05 -8.95
N ASP A 35 -11.03 -3.18 -10.25
CA ASP A 35 -11.56 -4.25 -11.11
C ASP A 35 -10.53 -5.34 -11.41
N ALA A 36 -9.36 -5.27 -10.76
CA ALA A 36 -8.32 -6.28 -10.86
C ALA A 36 -8.89 -7.65 -10.49
N LYS A 37 -8.85 -8.58 -11.44
CA LYS A 37 -9.33 -9.94 -11.19
C LYS A 37 -8.37 -10.65 -10.24
N PRO A 38 -8.88 -11.29 -9.18
CA PRO A 38 -8.04 -12.07 -8.27
C PRO A 38 -7.35 -13.20 -9.03
N GLY A 39 -6.07 -13.43 -8.75
CA GLY A 39 -5.26 -14.47 -9.37
C GLY A 39 -5.77 -15.89 -9.05
N PRO A 40 -5.24 -16.95 -9.70
CA PRO A 40 -5.74 -18.32 -9.54
C PRO A 40 -5.67 -18.86 -8.11
N ASP A 41 -4.70 -18.39 -7.31
CA ASP A 41 -4.46 -18.84 -5.93
C ASP A 41 -5.18 -17.96 -4.88
N HIS A 42 -6.08 -17.08 -5.31
CA HIS A 42 -6.77 -16.16 -4.40
C HIS A 42 -7.81 -16.91 -3.54
N PRO A 43 -7.93 -16.60 -2.23
CA PRO A 43 -8.84 -17.29 -1.31
C PRO A 43 -10.32 -17.21 -1.71
N VAL A 44 -10.70 -16.21 -2.50
CA VAL A 44 -12.07 -16.08 -3.03
C VAL A 44 -12.53 -17.31 -3.83
N HIS A 45 -11.62 -18.02 -4.49
CA HIS A 45 -11.94 -19.22 -5.26
C HIS A 45 -12.30 -20.41 -4.37
N LYS A 46 -12.00 -20.34 -3.07
CA LYS A 46 -12.46 -21.30 -2.05
C LYS A 46 -13.97 -21.14 -1.78
N ILE A 47 -14.56 -20.00 -2.15
CA ILE A 47 -15.98 -19.70 -1.95
C ILE A 47 -16.76 -20.11 -3.22
N PRO A 48 -17.77 -21.01 -3.11
CA PRO A 48 -18.63 -21.36 -4.24
C PRO A 48 -19.32 -20.15 -4.86
N ALA A 49 -19.51 -20.16 -6.19
CA ALA A 49 -20.10 -19.05 -6.95
C ALA A 49 -21.48 -18.59 -6.40
N GLU A 50 -22.33 -19.53 -6.00
CA GLU A 50 -23.65 -19.23 -5.39
C GLU A 50 -23.54 -18.42 -4.10
N LYS A 51 -22.52 -18.71 -3.28
CA LYS A 51 -22.27 -17.97 -2.03
C LYS A 51 -21.72 -16.58 -2.35
N GLN A 52 -20.85 -16.46 -3.34
CA GLN A 52 -20.34 -15.17 -3.79
C GLN A 52 -21.49 -14.27 -4.28
N GLU A 53 -22.44 -14.81 -5.04
CA GLU A 53 -23.61 -14.05 -5.51
C GLU A 53 -24.51 -13.61 -4.35
N LYS A 54 -24.77 -14.49 -3.38
CA LYS A 54 -25.48 -14.13 -2.15
C LYS A 54 -24.77 -13.03 -1.36
N MET A 55 -23.43 -13.01 -1.38
CA MET A 55 -22.65 -11.95 -0.74
C MET A 55 -22.76 -10.63 -1.49
N ARG A 56 -22.66 -10.65 -2.82
CA ARG A 56 -22.88 -9.47 -3.67
C ARG A 56 -24.29 -8.89 -3.47
N ALA A 57 -25.31 -9.75 -3.38
CA ALA A 57 -26.70 -9.33 -3.11
C ALA A 57 -26.86 -8.65 -1.74
N LYS A 58 -26.00 -8.98 -0.77
CA LYS A 58 -25.95 -8.34 0.55
C LYS A 58 -25.02 -7.12 0.61
N GLY A 59 -24.43 -6.72 -0.51
CA GLY A 59 -23.44 -5.64 -0.56
C GLY A 59 -22.06 -6.02 -0.01
N VAL A 60 -21.78 -7.31 0.18
CA VAL A 60 -20.48 -7.81 0.68
C VAL A 60 -19.61 -8.21 -0.51
N ASN A 61 -18.42 -7.63 -0.61
CA ASN A 61 -17.44 -8.04 -1.62
C ASN A 61 -16.82 -9.40 -1.23
N PRO A 62 -17.01 -10.47 -2.03
CA PRO A 62 -16.46 -11.79 -1.73
C PRO A 62 -14.93 -11.84 -1.73
N VAL A 63 -14.26 -10.97 -2.49
CA VAL A 63 -12.80 -10.87 -2.53
C VAL A 63 -12.29 -10.37 -1.17
N LEU A 64 -12.74 -9.19 -0.75
CA LEU A 64 -12.35 -8.58 0.52
C LEU A 64 -12.70 -9.48 1.70
N LYS A 65 -13.87 -10.12 1.68
CA LYS A 65 -14.27 -11.05 2.74
C LYS A 65 -13.32 -12.23 2.84
N ALA A 66 -12.92 -12.82 1.71
CA ALA A 66 -12.00 -13.95 1.68
C ALA A 66 -10.61 -13.57 2.21
N GLU A 67 -10.11 -12.38 1.86
CA GLU A 67 -8.85 -11.85 2.39
C GLU A 67 -8.92 -11.62 3.91
N MET A 68 -10.00 -11.01 4.41
CA MET A 68 -10.20 -10.80 5.84
C MET A 68 -10.31 -12.12 6.62
N ASP A 69 -11.03 -13.10 6.09
CA ASP A 69 -11.18 -14.41 6.73
C ASP A 69 -9.85 -15.19 6.72
N GLU A 70 -9.03 -15.05 5.67
CA GLU A 70 -7.69 -15.65 5.60
C GLU A 70 -6.69 -14.98 6.55
N ALA A 71 -6.71 -13.65 6.65
CA ALA A 71 -5.91 -12.90 7.62
C ALA A 71 -6.29 -13.27 9.07
N ALA A 72 -7.59 -13.31 9.39
CA ALA A 72 -8.08 -13.69 10.71
C ALA A 72 -7.74 -15.13 11.09
N LYS A 73 -7.68 -16.04 10.10
CA LYS A 73 -7.24 -17.43 10.32
C LYS A 73 -5.77 -17.53 10.72
N GLY A 74 -4.93 -16.57 10.30
CA GLY A 74 -3.54 -16.46 10.72
C GLY A 74 -3.37 -15.89 12.14
N GLU A 75 -4.23 -14.96 12.55
CA GLU A 75 -4.16 -14.30 13.88
C GLU A 75 -4.79 -15.10 15.03
N GLY A 76 -5.48 -16.21 14.77
CA GLY A 76 -6.24 -16.96 15.79
C GLY A 76 -5.59 -18.23 16.37
N ALA A 77 -4.40 -18.63 15.92
CA ALA A 77 -3.78 -19.91 16.32
C ALA A 77 -2.67 -19.78 17.40
N SER A 78 -2.47 -18.59 17.96
CA SER A 78 -1.54 -18.36 19.08
C SER A 78 -2.30 -17.89 20.32
N GLY A 79 -3.12 -18.77 20.89
CA GLY A 79 -3.89 -18.43 22.10
C GLY A 79 -4.72 -19.54 22.73
N ALA A 80 -4.64 -20.78 22.25
CA ALA A 80 -5.21 -21.95 22.94
C ALA A 80 -4.06 -22.78 23.55
N LYS A 81 -3.69 -22.46 24.79
CA LYS A 81 -2.94 -23.33 25.70
C LYS A 81 -3.62 -23.29 27.06
#